data_AF-A0A6C0Q709-F1
#
_entry.id   AF-A0A6C0Q709-F1
#
_cell.length_a   1.000
_cell.length_b   1.000
_cell.length_c   1.000
_cell.angle_alpha   90.00
_cell.angle_beta   90.00
_cell.angle_gamma   90.00
#
_symmetry.space_group_name_H-M   'P 1'
#
loop_
_entity.id
_entity.type
_entity.pdbx_description
1 polymer ?
#
loop_
_entity_poly.entity_id
_entity_poly.type
_entity_poly.pdbx_seq_one_letter_code
_entity_poly.pdbx_strand_id
1 'polypeptide(L)' 'MTRPPDLRHVISPSVRDLIELAHLAGFDRVTEQVRNLRGCTRPINLVGWTTTTDPTTQSVLRFYSTEVPPLLGRC' A
#
# COMPACT_ATOMS: atom_id res chain seq x y z
N MET A 1 0.44 -27.07 26.81
CA MET A 1 0.95 -25.91 27.56
C MET A 1 1.44 -24.87 26.55
N THR A 2 0.62 -23.88 26.24
CA THR A 2 0.97 -22.78 25.32
C THR A 2 1.73 -21.71 26.08
N ARG A 3 2.97 -21.45 25.66
CA ARG A 3 3.78 -20.37 26.22
C ARG A 3 3.12 -19.03 25.87
N PRO A 4 2.88 -18.12 26.83
CA PRO A 4 2.35 -16.80 26.51
C PRO A 4 3.33 -16.09 25.57
N PRO A 5 2.83 -15.43 24.50
CA PRO A 5 3.70 -14.79 23.53
C PRO A 5 4.46 -13.64 24.21
N ASP A 6 5.77 -13.58 23.96
CA ASP A 6 6.65 -12.52 24.47
C ASP A 6 6.23 -11.18 23.87
N LEU A 7 5.87 -10.20 24.70
CA LEU A 7 5.41 -8.89 24.24
C LEU A 7 6.42 -8.18 23.33
N ARG A 8 7.72 -8.47 23.46
CA ARG A 8 8.76 -7.95 22.56
C ARG A 8 8.69 -8.52 21.14
N HIS A 9 8.08 -9.70 20.99
CA HIS A 9 7.72 -10.32 19.69
C HIS A 9 6.29 -9.99 19.23
N VAL A 10 5.43 -9.48 20.12
CA VAL A 10 4.00 -9.23 19.84
C VAL A 10 3.75 -7.86 19.22
N ILE A 11 4.61 -6.87 19.48
CA ILE A 11 4.49 -5.56 18.84
C ILE A 11 5.00 -5.72 17.42
N SER A 12 4.07 -5.93 16.48
CA SER A 12 4.41 -5.94 15.06
C SER A 12 5.09 -4.61 14.70
N PRO A 13 5.96 -4.59 13.68
CA PRO A 13 6.56 -3.35 13.20
C PRO A 13 5.52 -2.24 13.00
N SER A 14 4.35 -2.59 12.46
CA SER A 14 3.23 -1.66 12.28
C SER A 14 2.70 -1.07 13.58
N VAL A 15 2.59 -1.84 14.67
CA VAL A 15 2.15 -1.30 15.97
C VAL A 15 3.21 -0.37 16.55
N ARG A 16 4.49 -0.70 16.38
CA ARG A 16 5.58 0.18 16.80
C ARG A 16 5.54 1.50 16.04
N ASP A 17 5.35 1.46 14.73
CA ASP A 17 5.25 2.65 13.88
C ASP A 17 4.05 3.53 14.27
N LEU A 18 2.93 2.92 14.67
CA LEU A 18 1.75 3.66 15.17
C LEU A 18 2.02 4.34 16.52
N ILE A 19 2.77 3.69 17.41
CA ILE A 19 3.19 4.30 18.69
C ILE A 19 4.15 5.46 18.43
N GLU A 20 5.09 5.30 17.49
CA GLU A 20 6.00 6.37 17.09
C GLU A 20 5.23 7.56 16.48
N LEU A 21 4.27 7.30 15.58
CA LEU A 21 3.37 8.32 15.01
C LEU A 21 2.58 9.07 16.09
N ALA A 22 2.08 8.37 17.11
CA ALA A 22 1.33 8.98 18.22
C ALA A 22 2.15 9.97 19.05
N HIS A 23 3.48 9.84 19.03
CA HIS A 23 4.39 10.74 19.74
C HIS A 23 4.92 11.90 18.87
N LEU A 24 4.59 11.96 17.58
CA LEU A 24 5.03 13.05 16.71
C LEU A 24 4.25 14.35 16.98
N ALA A 25 4.96 15.48 16.87
CA ALA A 25 4.33 16.78 16.82
C ALA A 25 3.37 16.84 15.61
N GLY A 26 2.11 17.24 15.85
CA GLY A 26 1.08 17.27 14.81
C GLY A 26 0.27 15.99 14.66
N PHE A 27 0.33 15.06 15.61
CA PHE A 27 -0.55 13.88 15.65
C PHE A 27 -2.06 14.23 15.54
N ASP A 28 -2.49 15.35 16.12
CA ASP A 28 -3.87 15.83 16.02
C ASP A 28 -4.30 16.10 14.58
N ARG A 29 -3.40 16.66 13.77
CA ARG A 29 -3.65 16.92 12.34
C ARG A 29 -3.85 15.62 11.57
N VAL A 30 -2.99 14.63 11.80
CA VAL A 30 -3.13 13.31 11.16
C VAL A 30 -4.42 12.64 11.59
N THR A 31 -4.78 12.73 12.87
CA THR A 31 -6.04 12.22 13.40
C THR A 31 -7.25 12.88 12.74
N GLU A 32 -7.22 14.20 12.57
CA GLU A 32 -8.27 14.96 11.87
C GLU A 32 -8.37 14.56 10.40
N GLN A 33 -7.24 14.41 9.71
CA GLN A 33 -7.21 13.94 8.32
C GLN A 33 -7.87 12.57 8.19
N VAL A 34 -7.54 11.62 9.07
CA VAL A 34 -8.14 10.28 9.06
C VAL A 34 -9.65 10.34 9.35
N ARG A 35 -10.10 11.19 10.29
CA ARG A 35 -11.54 11.38 10.57
C ARG A 35 -12.29 12.01 9.41
N ASN A 36 -11.62 12.87 8.66
CA ASN A 36 -12.17 13.54 7.48
C ASN A 36 -12.10 12.67 6.21
N LEU A 37 -11.38 11.54 6.24
CA LEU A 37 -11.50 10.52 5.20
C LEU A 37 -12.92 9.94 5.25
N ARG A 38 -13.78 10.39 4.34
CA ARG A 38 -15.12 9.85 4.16
C ARG A 38 -15.18 8.94 2.93
N GLY A 39 -15.96 7.86 3.05
CA GLY A 39 -16.37 7.01 1.94
C GLY A 39 -15.35 5.97 1.51
N CYS A 40 -15.58 5.43 0.32
CA CYS A 40 -14.66 4.57 -0.39
C CYS A 40 -13.48 5.41 -0.84
N THR A 41 -12.33 5.28 -0.18
CA THR A 41 -11.09 5.68 -0.81
C THR A 41 -10.91 4.74 -2.01
N ARG A 42 -11.32 5.19 -3.19
CA ARG A 42 -10.95 4.59 -4.47
C ARG A 42 -9.60 5.20 -4.81
N PRO A 43 -8.46 4.57 -4.44
CA PRO A 43 -7.18 5.07 -4.88
C PRO A 43 -7.20 5.15 -6.41
N ILE A 44 -6.56 6.20 -6.96
CA ILE A 44 -6.30 6.24 -8.39
C ILE A 44 -5.33 5.09 -8.68
N ASN A 45 -5.84 4.02 -9.27
CA ASN A 45 -5.00 2.92 -9.74
C ASN A 45 -4.45 3.33 -11.10
N LEU A 46 -3.17 3.69 -11.17
CA LEU A 46 -2.51 3.95 -12.42
C LEU A 46 -2.22 2.62 -13.13
N VAL A 47 -2.98 2.38 -14.20
CA VAL A 47 -2.80 1.21 -15.07
C VAL A 47 -2.09 1.66 -16.33
N GLY A 48 -1.05 0.94 -16.73
CA GLY A 48 -0.29 1.23 -17.93
C GLY A 48 0.55 0.04 -18.36
N TRP A 49 1.11 0.15 -19.56
CA TRP A 49 2.00 -0.85 -20.10
C TRP A 49 3.14 -0.17 -20.88
N THR A 50 4.24 -0.89 -21.02
CA THR A 50 5.36 -0.49 -21.87
C THR A 50 5.82 -1.69 -22.69
N THR A 51 6.15 -1.43 -23.95
CA THR A 51 6.66 -2.43 -24.90
C THR A 51 7.99 -1.94 -25.42
N THR A 52 9.00 -2.80 -25.37
CA THR A 52 10.29 -2.59 -26.06
C THR A 52 10.29 -3.43 -27.32
N THR A 53 10.50 -2.80 -28.47
CA THR A 53 10.58 -3.47 -29.77
C THR A 53 11.98 -3.37 -30.36
N ASP A 54 12.40 -4.39 -31.10
CA ASP A 54 13.56 -4.30 -31.99
C ASP A 54 13.24 -3.32 -33.13
N PRO A 55 14.04 -2.27 -33.38
CA PRO A 55 13.78 -1.30 -34.43
C PRO A 55 13.92 -1.87 -35.85
N THR A 56 14.70 -2.94 -36.05
CA THR A 56 14.96 -3.54 -37.35
C THR A 56 13.90 -4.57 -37.72
N THR A 57 13.54 -5.44 -36.77
CA THR A 57 12.58 -6.53 -37.01
C THR A 57 11.16 -6.23 -36.54
N GLN A 58 10.97 -5.12 -35.80
CA GLN A 58 9.72 -4.76 -35.10
C GLN A 58 9.23 -5.84 -34.13
N SER A 59 10.07 -6.81 -33.78
CA SER A 59 9.73 -7.86 -32.84
C SER A 59 9.68 -7.34 -31.41
N VAL A 60 8.76 -7.86 -30.60
CA VAL A 60 8.64 -7.49 -29.18
C VAL A 60 9.74 -8.18 -28.39
N LEU A 61 10.63 -7.38 -27.81
CA LEU A 61 11.69 -7.86 -26.92
C LEU A 61 11.20 -7.99 -25.49
N ARG A 62 10.30 -7.09 -25.06
CA ARG A 62 9.85 -7.02 -23.67
C ARG A 62 8.51 -6.31 -23.54
N PHE A 63 7.67 -6.83 -22.66
CA PHE A 63 6.37 -6.27 -22.32
C PHE A 63 6.23 -6.22 -20.80
N TYR A 64 5.85 -5.07 -20.26
CA TYR A 64 5.49 -4.91 -18.85
C TYR A 64 4.13 -4.25 -18.76
N SER A 65 3.28 -4.75 -17.86
CA SER A 65 1.97 -4.17 -17.55
C SER A 65 1.81 -4.05 -16.04
N THR A 66 1.18 -2.98 -15.59
CA THR A 66 0.73 -2.81 -14.20
C THR A 66 -0.73 -3.22 -14.01
N GLU A 67 -1.34 -3.81 -15.03
CA GLU A 67 -2.69 -4.35 -14.93
C GLU A 67 -2.72 -5.46 -13.88
N VAL A 68 -3.29 -5.15 -12.73
CA VAL A 68 -3.58 -6.11 -11.67
C VAL A 68 -5.06 -6.48 -11.80
N PRO A 69 -5.45 -7.76 -11.65
CA PRO A 69 -6.85 -8.13 -11.57
C PRO A 69 -7.56 -7.23 -10.56
N PRO A 70 -8.78 -6.75 -10.86
CA PRO A 70 -9.46 -5.83 -9.97
C PRO A 70 -9.50 -6.44 -8.58
N LEU A 71 -8.84 -5.77 -7.63
CA LEU A 71 -9.11 -6.04 -6.23
C LEU A 71 -10.59 -5.74 -6.07
N LEU A 72 -11.40 -6.78 -5.87
CA LEU A 72 -12.83 -6.72 -5.60
C LEU A 72 -13.04 -6.04 -4.24
N GLY A 73 -12.63 -4.79 -4.12
CA GLY A 73 -13.05 -3.86 -3.10
C GLY A 73 -14.40 -3.30 -3.56
N ARG A 74 -15.45 -4.10 -3.36
CA ARG A 74 -16.74 -3.47 -3.11
C ARG A 74 -16.56 -2.67 -1.83
N CYS A 75 -16.77 -1.37 -1.94
CA CYS A 75 -17.75 -0.85 -1.01
C CYS A 75 -19.12 -1.41 -1.44
#